data_AF-A0A7L1GSS7-F1
#
_entry.id   AF-A0A7L1GSS7-F1
#
_cell.length_a   1.000
_cell.length_b   1.000
_cell.length_c   1.000
_cell.angle_alpha   90.00
_cell.angle_beta   90.00
_cell.angle_gamma   90.00
#
_symmetry.space_group_name_H-M   'P 1'
#
loop_
_entity.id
_entity.type
_entity.pdbx_description
1 polymer ?
#
loop_
_entity_poly.entity_id
_entity_poly.type
_entity_poly.pdbx_seq_one_letter_code
_entity_poly.pdbx_strand_id
1 'polypeptide(L)'
;TIGKKNIVLSSETRKELAKQAKVTKEERRAQIDERHRYLTSRLADGIGISEQQVEEAIISDDKFQLIEQFFAADGLKKLLFFYQGVLQQKSNASLRPDGSTNSLLQKKLFITMGSTEDFTGTCAFFLRTSDKAITASNVSQEVNFGIFDCSNGNILQGLEFFLSQVMIPALKSQQNWGAVKEGLKNSQIQDFLYSVDIFVDTLSSSRQNIENKIQLTKVDIDIYLSNLHNPSDYITTG
;
A
#
# COMPACT_ATOMS: atom_id res chain seq x y z
N THR A 1 -34.74 -11.90 6.42
CA THR A 1 -34.01 -10.72 6.91
C THR A 1 -33.05 -11.16 8.01
N ILE A 2 -31.78 -11.37 7.67
CA ILE A 2 -30.78 -11.92 8.62
C ILE A 2 -30.13 -10.72 9.34
N GLY A 3 -30.52 -10.51 10.59
CA GLY A 3 -29.99 -9.44 11.43
C GLY A 3 -28.52 -9.66 11.74
N LYS A 4 -27.66 -8.70 11.36
CA LYS A 4 -26.28 -8.58 11.84
C LYS A 4 -26.32 -8.41 13.37
N LYS A 5 -26.02 -9.49 14.11
CA LYS A 5 -25.79 -9.42 15.57
C LYS A 5 -24.52 -8.62 15.80
N ASN A 6 -24.67 -7.38 16.27
CA ASN A 6 -23.58 -6.57 16.78
C ASN A 6 -23.10 -7.23 18.09
N ILE A 7 -21.94 -7.90 18.06
CA ILE A 7 -21.34 -8.50 19.25
C ILE A 7 -20.80 -7.36 20.11
N VAL A 8 -21.57 -6.95 21.12
CA VAL A 8 -21.10 -6.01 22.14
C VAL A 8 -20.15 -6.78 23.06
N LEU A 9 -18.85 -6.54 22.93
CA LEU A 9 -17.82 -7.12 23.80
C LEU A 9 -18.02 -6.63 25.25
N SER A 10 -18.01 -7.57 26.21
CA SER A 10 -18.06 -7.27 27.65
C SER A 10 -16.93 -6.30 28.04
N SER A 11 -17.18 -5.49 29.08
CA SER A 11 -16.18 -4.55 29.62
C SER A 11 -14.91 -5.26 30.09
N GLU A 12 -15.05 -6.50 30.60
CA GLU A 12 -13.93 -7.36 30.99
C GLU A 12 -13.12 -7.83 29.78
N THR A 13 -13.78 -8.28 28.71
CA THR A 13 -13.11 -8.71 27.48
C THR A 13 -12.33 -7.56 26.82
N ARG A 14 -12.88 -6.34 26.85
CA ARG A 14 -12.18 -5.15 26.34
C ARG A 14 -10.94 -4.79 27.17
N LYS A 15 -11.04 -4.88 28.51
CA LYS A 15 -9.89 -4.66 29.40
C LYS A 15 -8.80 -5.68 29.17
N GLU A 16 -9.16 -6.96 29.02
CA GLU A 16 -8.21 -8.03 28.78
C GLU A 16 -7.52 -7.89 27.41
N LEU A 17 -8.27 -7.59 26.35
CA LEU A 17 -7.69 -7.31 25.03
C LEU A 17 -6.73 -6.11 25.05
N ALA A 18 -7.08 -5.03 25.77
CA ALA A 18 -6.21 -3.87 25.91
C ALA A 18 -4.92 -4.22 26.69
N LYS A 19 -5.03 -5.06 27.72
CA LYS A 19 -3.89 -5.55 28.49
C LYS A 19 -2.97 -6.41 27.62
N GLN A 20 -3.52 -7.35 26.86
CA GLN A 20 -2.75 -8.20 25.94
C GLN A 20 -2.05 -7.36 24.86
N ALA A 21 -2.76 -6.42 24.23
CA ALA A 21 -2.16 -5.52 23.25
C ALA A 21 -0.99 -4.71 23.84
N LYS A 22 -1.10 -4.28 25.10
CA LYS A 22 -0.01 -3.59 25.80
C LYS A 22 1.21 -4.51 26.02
N VAL A 23 0.99 -5.72 26.50
CA VAL A 23 2.06 -6.71 26.73
C VAL A 23 2.78 -7.04 25.43
N THR A 24 2.03 -7.33 24.35
CA THR A 24 2.61 -7.62 23.03
C THR A 24 3.46 -6.46 22.51
N LYS A 25 3.03 -5.21 22.71
CA LYS A 25 3.83 -4.03 22.34
C LYS A 25 5.13 -3.95 23.13
N GLU A 26 5.09 -4.21 24.44
CA GLU A 26 6.28 -4.19 25.30
C GLU A 26 7.27 -5.30 24.92
N GLU A 27 6.79 -6.51 24.62
CA GLU A 27 7.62 -7.62 24.13
C GLU A 27 8.30 -7.29 22.80
N ARG A 28 7.56 -6.70 21.86
CA ARG A 28 8.10 -6.27 20.55
C ARG A 28 9.09 -5.11 20.69
N ARG A 29 8.87 -4.16 21.61
CA ARG A 29 9.85 -3.11 21.94
C ARG A 29 11.18 -3.71 22.40
N ALA A 30 11.14 -4.80 23.17
CA ALA A 30 12.35 -5.48 23.60
C ALA A 30 13.08 -6.22 22.47
N GLN A 31 12.43 -6.49 21.33
CA GLN A 31 13.03 -7.13 20.16
C GLN A 31 13.69 -6.13 19.20
N ILE A 32 13.44 -4.82 19.37
CA ILE A 32 14.01 -3.78 18.51
C ILE A 32 15.53 -3.72 18.69
N ASP A 33 16.22 -4.09 17.61
CA ASP A 33 17.67 -4.02 17.48
C ASP A 33 18.09 -3.03 16.39
N GLU A 34 19.38 -3.00 16.06
CA GLU A 34 19.94 -2.10 15.05
C GLU A 34 19.34 -2.30 13.65
N ARG A 35 18.91 -3.52 13.30
CA ARG A 35 18.28 -3.80 12.01
C ARG A 35 16.93 -3.10 11.93
N HIS A 36 16.14 -3.17 13.00
CA HIS A 36 14.87 -2.48 13.10
C HIS A 36 15.05 -0.96 13.06
N ARG A 37 16.03 -0.43 13.79
CA ARG A 37 16.37 1.01 13.79
C ARG A 37 16.73 1.50 12.39
N TYR A 38 17.49 0.71 11.63
CA TYR A 38 17.78 1.01 10.23
C TYR A 38 16.51 1.12 9.38
N LEU A 39 15.59 0.15 9.47
CA LEU A 39 14.31 0.21 8.75
C LEU A 39 13.48 1.43 9.18
N THR A 40 13.39 1.69 10.48
CA THR A 40 12.66 2.82 11.05
C THR A 40 13.19 4.15 10.53
N SER A 41 14.51 4.33 10.52
CA SER A 41 15.15 5.55 10.04
C SER A 41 14.90 5.79 8.55
N ARG A 42 15.05 4.75 7.72
CA ARG A 42 14.74 4.83 6.27
C ARG A 42 13.27 5.13 6.00
N LEU A 43 12.36 4.52 6.76
CA LEU A 43 10.92 4.81 6.65
C LEU A 43 10.59 6.23 7.08
N ALA A 44 11.18 6.73 8.17
CA ALA A 44 10.99 8.09 8.66
C ALA A 44 11.43 9.13 7.62
N ASP A 45 12.66 8.98 7.09
CA ASP A 45 13.21 9.83 6.04
C ASP A 45 12.34 9.79 4.78
N GLY A 46 11.92 8.60 4.40
CA GLY A 46 11.18 8.38 3.17
C GLY A 46 9.74 8.91 3.19
N ILE A 47 9.03 8.64 4.29
CA ILE A 47 7.62 8.99 4.44
C ILE A 47 7.45 10.42 4.96
N GLY A 48 8.45 10.97 5.65
CA GLY A 48 8.40 12.30 6.26
C GLY A 48 7.62 12.33 7.58
N ILE A 49 7.74 11.28 8.40
CA ILE A 49 7.18 11.21 9.75
C ILE A 49 8.29 10.89 10.76
N SER A 50 8.09 11.11 12.05
CA SER A 50 9.16 10.88 13.03
C SER A 50 9.47 9.39 13.21
N GLU A 51 10.72 9.05 13.52
CA GLU A 51 11.12 7.67 13.85
C GLU A 51 10.26 7.09 14.98
N GLN A 52 9.87 7.90 15.96
CA GLN A 52 8.96 7.50 17.04
C GLN A 52 7.58 7.08 16.51
N GLN A 53 7.03 7.82 15.53
CA GLN A 53 5.75 7.48 14.90
C GLN A 53 5.85 6.19 14.09
N VAL A 54 6.96 6.00 13.38
CA VAL A 54 7.24 4.78 12.62
C VAL A 54 7.35 3.57 13.55
N GLU A 55 8.19 3.67 14.58
CA GLU A 55 8.41 2.59 15.54
C GLU A 55 7.10 2.19 16.23
N GLU A 56 6.31 3.16 16.72
CA GLU A 56 5.02 2.85 17.35
C GLU A 56 4.04 2.21 16.36
N ALA A 57 4.02 2.65 15.10
CA ALA A 57 3.16 2.06 14.08
C ALA A 57 3.55 0.60 13.78
N ILE A 58 4.84 0.33 13.62
CA ILE A 58 5.38 -1.01 13.35
C ILE A 58 5.12 -1.97 14.52
N ILE A 59 5.43 -1.55 15.74
CA ILE A 59 5.27 -2.39 16.94
C ILE A 59 3.80 -2.71 17.21
N SER A 60 2.90 -1.78 16.85
CA SER A 60 1.45 -1.96 16.94
C SER A 60 0.87 -2.83 15.83
N ASP A 61 1.63 -3.14 14.77
CA ASP A 61 1.14 -3.82 13.58
C ASP A 61 0.96 -5.33 13.82
N ASP A 62 -0.15 -5.90 13.39
CA ASP A 62 -0.44 -7.33 13.51
C ASP A 62 0.58 -8.19 12.75
N LYS A 63 1.20 -7.66 11.69
CA LYS A 63 2.15 -8.37 10.82
C LYS A 63 3.60 -8.07 11.16
N PHE A 64 3.90 -7.59 12.38
CA PHE A 64 5.26 -7.33 12.86
C PHE A 64 6.24 -8.47 12.59
N GLN A 65 5.79 -9.73 12.71
CA GLN A 65 6.62 -10.92 12.46
C GLN A 65 7.20 -11.02 11.04
N LEU A 66 6.62 -10.32 10.05
CA LEU A 66 7.17 -10.28 8.69
C LEU A 66 8.56 -9.61 8.66
N ILE A 67 8.88 -8.75 9.63
CA ILE A 67 10.21 -8.12 9.74
C ILE A 67 11.27 -9.18 10.06
N GLU A 68 11.01 -10.06 11.02
CA GLU A 68 11.95 -11.16 11.33
C GLU A 68 12.06 -12.16 10.19
N GLN A 69 10.95 -12.45 9.50
CA GLN A 69 10.99 -13.28 8.29
C GLN A 69 11.79 -12.63 7.17
N PHE A 70 11.79 -11.29 7.06
CA PHE A 70 12.63 -10.57 6.11
C PHE A 70 14.12 -10.62 6.52
N PHE A 71 14.42 -10.68 7.81
CA PHE A 71 15.79 -10.80 8.28
C PHE A 71 16.37 -12.21 8.24
N ALA A 72 15.54 -13.26 8.28
CA ALA A 72 16.00 -14.64 8.28
C ALA A 72 16.80 -15.02 7.01
N ALA A 73 17.71 -15.99 7.13
CA ALA A 73 18.30 -16.65 5.96
C ALA A 73 17.19 -17.30 5.13
N ASP A 74 17.27 -17.18 3.80
CA ASP A 74 16.23 -17.66 2.85
C ASP A 74 14.81 -17.11 3.12
N GLY A 75 14.70 -16.10 3.98
CA GLY A 75 13.50 -15.34 4.28
C GLY A 75 13.01 -14.42 3.16
N LEU A 76 12.05 -13.56 3.50
CA LEU A 76 11.34 -12.71 2.54
C LEU A 76 12.29 -11.82 1.74
N LYS A 77 12.08 -11.75 0.42
CA LYS A 77 12.85 -10.89 -0.48
C LYS A 77 12.39 -9.45 -0.49
N LYS A 78 11.15 -9.22 -0.04
CA LYS A 78 10.51 -7.92 0.03
C LYS A 78 9.77 -7.74 1.34
N LEU A 79 9.79 -6.52 1.86
CA LEU A 79 8.99 -6.09 2.99
C LEU A 79 8.32 -4.78 2.59
N LEU A 80 6.99 -4.73 2.66
CA LEU A 80 6.18 -3.62 2.14
C LEU A 80 5.44 -2.92 3.26
N PHE A 81 5.37 -1.60 3.16
CA PHE A 81 4.68 -0.72 4.09
C PHE A 81 3.81 0.25 3.30
N PHE A 82 2.55 0.40 3.70
CA PHE A 82 1.68 1.44 3.16
C PHE A 82 1.52 2.56 4.19
N TYR A 83 1.61 3.79 3.69
CA TYR A 83 1.26 5.00 4.40
C TYR A 83 0.15 5.72 3.64
N GLN A 84 -1.09 5.50 4.09
CA GLN A 84 -2.27 6.01 3.39
C GLN A 84 -3.43 6.25 4.35
N GLY A 85 -4.47 6.93 3.87
CA GLY A 85 -5.70 7.16 4.63
C GLY A 85 -6.44 5.85 4.88
N VAL A 86 -6.67 5.51 6.15
CA VAL A 86 -7.48 4.37 6.56
C VAL A 86 -8.71 4.88 7.30
N LEU A 87 -9.90 4.36 6.93
CA LEU A 87 -11.14 4.66 7.63
C LEU A 87 -11.14 3.95 8.99
N GLN A 88 -10.90 4.68 10.07
CA GLN A 88 -11.10 4.16 11.42
C GLN A 88 -12.51 4.48 11.91
N GLN A 89 -13.24 3.43 12.29
CA GLN A 89 -14.43 3.58 13.11
C GLN A 89 -13.99 3.93 14.53
N LYS A 90 -14.40 5.10 15.04
CA LYS A 90 -14.20 5.44 16.45
C LYS A 90 -14.97 4.45 17.31
N SER A 91 -14.27 3.58 18.03
CA SER A 91 -14.86 2.64 18.99
C SER A 91 -15.58 3.31 20.18
N ASN A 92 -15.46 4.64 20.32
CA ASN A 92 -16.03 5.43 21.42
C ASN A 92 -17.00 6.54 20.96
N ALA A 93 -17.44 6.55 19.69
CA ALA A 93 -18.47 7.50 19.29
C ALA A 93 -19.83 6.98 19.76
N SER A 94 -20.38 7.63 20.79
CA SER A 94 -21.82 7.63 21.06
C SER A 94 -22.55 7.83 19.72
N LEU A 95 -23.46 6.90 19.40
CA LEU A 95 -24.38 7.05 18.26
C LEU A 95 -25.11 8.37 18.46
N ARG A 96 -24.78 9.39 17.64
CA ARG A 96 -25.65 10.54 17.52
C ARG A 96 -27.01 10.03 17.00
N PRO A 97 -28.14 10.59 17.43
CA PRO A 97 -29.47 10.14 17.03
C PRO A 97 -29.74 10.21 15.51
N ASP A 98 -28.80 10.76 14.73
CA ASP A 98 -28.87 10.98 13.28
C ASP A 98 -28.15 9.87 12.45
N GLY A 99 -27.72 8.76 13.06
CA GLY A 99 -27.21 7.59 12.32
C GLY A 99 -25.87 7.77 11.59
N SER A 100 -25.23 8.95 11.67
CA SER A 100 -23.96 9.24 11.03
C SER A 100 -22.77 8.65 11.83
N THR A 101 -22.10 7.64 11.25
CA THR A 101 -20.81 7.15 11.75
C THR A 101 -19.72 8.16 11.40
N ASN A 102 -19.20 8.88 12.39
CA ASN A 102 -18.03 9.75 12.21
C ASN A 102 -16.76 8.90 11.99
N SER A 103 -16.59 8.34 10.79
CA SER A 103 -15.33 7.78 10.33
C SER A 103 -14.39 8.93 9.97
N LEU A 104 -13.26 9.04 10.68
CA LEU A 104 -12.21 9.99 10.31
C LEU A 104 -11.21 9.25 9.43
N LEU A 105 -10.88 9.82 8.27
CA LEU A 105 -9.78 9.34 7.45
C LEU A 105 -8.47 9.79 8.12
N GLN A 106 -7.70 8.83 8.64
CA GLN A 106 -6.40 9.11 9.26
C GLN A 106 -5.30 8.40 8.47
N LYS A 107 -4.20 9.12 8.19
CA LYS A 107 -3.02 8.49 7.60
C LYS A 107 -2.42 7.51 8.61
N LYS A 108 -2.23 6.27 8.19
CA LYS A 108 -1.66 5.20 9.01
C LYS A 108 -0.55 4.52 8.24
N LEU A 109 0.57 4.26 8.93
CA LEU A 109 1.62 3.37 8.46
C LEU A 109 1.30 1.94 8.93
N PHE A 110 1.36 0.96 8.04
CA PHE A 110 1.15 -0.45 8.36
C PHE A 110 1.89 -1.37 7.39
N ILE A 111 2.16 -2.60 7.83
CA ILE A 111 2.84 -3.64 7.04
C ILE A 111 1.80 -4.35 6.17
N THR A 112 2.16 -4.63 4.91
CA THR A 112 1.26 -5.27 3.94
C THR A 112 1.98 -6.35 3.11
N MET A 113 1.22 -7.29 2.57
CA MET A 113 1.66 -8.25 1.55
C MET A 113 1.41 -7.75 0.12
N GLY A 114 0.68 -6.64 -0.03
CA GLY A 114 0.34 -6.00 -1.31
C GLY A 114 -0.75 -6.70 -2.12
N SER A 115 -1.47 -7.65 -1.52
CA SER A 115 -2.46 -8.49 -2.22
C SER A 115 -3.91 -8.24 -1.81
N THR A 116 -4.13 -7.67 -0.63
CA THR A 116 -5.46 -7.60 0.01
C THR A 116 -5.96 -6.18 0.25
N GLU A 117 -5.05 -5.20 0.28
CA GLU A 117 -5.38 -3.80 0.56
C GLU A 117 -5.35 -2.97 -0.72
N ASP A 118 -6.34 -2.09 -0.90
CA ASP A 118 -6.28 -1.06 -1.93
C ASP A 118 -5.10 -0.13 -1.65
N PHE A 119 -4.37 0.25 -2.69
CA PHE A 119 -3.21 1.12 -2.58
C PHE A 119 -3.53 2.53 -3.10
N THR A 120 -3.51 3.53 -2.21
CA THR A 120 -3.95 4.91 -2.52
C THR A 120 -3.02 6.00 -2.01
N GLY A 121 -1.99 5.66 -1.24
CA GLY A 121 -1.04 6.62 -0.70
C GLY A 121 0.38 6.31 -1.12
N THR A 122 1.27 6.21 -0.14
CA THR A 122 2.68 5.95 -0.36
C THR A 122 3.02 4.52 0.02
N CYS A 123 3.70 3.81 -0.86
CA CYS A 123 4.27 2.49 -0.61
C CYS A 123 5.77 2.66 -0.37
N ALA A 124 6.22 2.29 0.82
CA ALA A 124 7.63 2.19 1.14
C ALA A 124 8.01 0.71 1.18
N PHE A 125 9.13 0.35 0.56
CA PHE A 125 9.51 -1.05 0.43
C PHE A 125 10.99 -1.26 0.65
N PHE A 126 11.31 -2.42 1.23
CA PHE A 126 12.67 -2.91 1.38
C PHE A 126 12.84 -4.17 0.53
N LEU A 127 13.91 -4.22 -0.24
CA LEU A 127 14.29 -5.36 -1.08
C LEU A 127 15.66 -5.86 -0.70
N ARG A 128 15.84 -7.17 -0.71
CA ARG A 128 17.16 -7.82 -0.65
C ARG A 128 17.31 -8.77 -1.82
N THR A 129 18.50 -8.82 -2.39
CA THR A 129 18.82 -9.71 -3.51
C THR A 129 19.44 -11.02 -3.01
N SER A 130 20.21 -10.98 -1.93
CA SER A 130 20.86 -12.17 -1.35
C SER A 130 19.90 -13.01 -0.50
N ASP A 131 20.24 -14.29 -0.31
CA ASP A 131 19.56 -15.23 0.61
C ASP A 131 20.18 -15.24 2.01
N LYS A 132 21.20 -14.41 2.24
CA LYS A 132 21.89 -14.34 3.54
C LYS A 132 20.96 -13.75 4.59
N ALA A 133 21.14 -14.19 5.84
CA ALA A 133 20.51 -13.52 6.97
C ALA A 133 20.94 -12.05 7.04
N ILE A 134 19.97 -11.18 7.32
CA ILE A 134 20.20 -9.77 7.59
C ILE A 134 20.60 -9.63 9.05
N THR A 135 21.78 -9.06 9.24
CA THR A 135 22.43 -8.82 10.52
C THR A 135 22.63 -7.32 10.70
N ALA A 136 22.85 -6.87 11.94
CA ALA A 136 23.16 -5.47 12.23
C ALA A 136 24.36 -4.94 11.41
N SER A 137 25.34 -5.81 11.12
CA SER A 137 26.53 -5.45 10.35
C SER A 137 26.34 -5.35 8.84
N ASN A 138 25.31 -5.99 8.26
CA ASN A 138 25.14 -6.05 6.80
C ASN A 138 23.88 -5.34 6.29
N VAL A 139 22.97 -4.92 7.18
CA VAL A 139 21.65 -4.39 6.80
C VAL A 139 21.73 -3.25 5.80
N SER A 140 22.69 -2.33 5.95
CA SER A 140 22.86 -1.19 5.04
C SER A 140 23.39 -1.56 3.65
N GLN A 141 24.02 -2.72 3.50
CA GLN A 141 24.59 -3.21 2.24
C GLN A 141 23.65 -4.19 1.53
N GLU A 142 22.95 -5.02 2.29
CA GLU A 142 22.10 -6.08 1.76
C GLU A 142 20.66 -5.60 1.49
N VAL A 143 20.23 -4.52 2.15
CA VAL A 143 18.85 -4.02 2.07
C VAL A 143 18.78 -2.72 1.28
N ASN A 144 18.05 -2.77 0.17
CA ASN A 144 17.70 -1.62 -0.65
C ASN A 144 16.36 -1.06 -0.20
N PHE A 145 16.28 0.25 -0.06
CA PHE A 145 15.04 0.96 0.28
C PHE A 145 14.51 1.71 -0.94
N GLY A 146 13.20 1.67 -1.15
CA GLY A 146 12.54 2.42 -2.21
C GLY A 146 11.18 2.92 -1.79
N ILE A 147 10.74 3.97 -2.47
CA ILE A 147 9.43 4.59 -2.27
C ILE A 147 8.72 4.68 -3.59
N PHE A 148 7.43 4.42 -3.52
CA PHE A 148 6.51 4.48 -4.61
C PHE A 148 5.28 5.26 -4.16
N ASP A 149 5.15 6.50 -4.62
CA ASP A 149 4.05 7.38 -4.23
C ASP A 149 2.95 7.39 -5.28
N CYS A 150 1.72 7.15 -4.83
CA CYS A 150 0.50 7.21 -5.64
C CYS A 150 -0.51 8.21 -5.10
N SER A 151 -0.13 9.05 -4.13
CA SER A 151 -1.04 10.00 -3.47
C SER A 151 -1.68 11.01 -4.42
N ASN A 152 -1.04 11.33 -5.55
CA ASN A 152 -1.49 12.33 -6.52
C ASN A 152 -2.19 11.73 -7.75
N GLY A 153 -2.64 10.48 -7.67
CA GLY A 153 -3.19 9.79 -8.83
C GLY A 153 -3.61 8.36 -8.54
N ASN A 154 -3.53 7.52 -9.57
CA ASN A 154 -3.71 6.08 -9.44
C ASN A 154 -2.35 5.36 -9.54
N ILE A 155 -2.35 4.05 -9.26
CA ILE A 155 -1.16 3.21 -9.30
C ILE A 155 -0.44 3.24 -10.65
N LEU A 156 -1.18 3.34 -11.76
CA LEU A 156 -0.60 3.37 -13.10
C LEU A 156 0.16 4.68 -13.32
N GLN A 157 -0.39 5.80 -12.86
CA GLN A 157 0.28 7.10 -12.92
C GLN A 157 1.55 7.14 -12.08
N GLY A 158 1.50 6.58 -10.86
CA GLY A 158 2.69 6.46 -10.01
C GLY A 158 3.78 5.61 -10.68
N LEU A 159 3.38 4.50 -11.34
CA LEU A 159 4.30 3.59 -12.02
C LEU A 159 4.90 4.23 -13.27
N GLU A 160 4.09 4.93 -14.07
CA GLU A 160 4.53 5.71 -15.22
C GLU A 160 5.57 6.76 -14.79
N PHE A 161 5.29 7.51 -13.72
CA PHE A 161 6.21 8.50 -13.19
C PHE A 161 7.51 7.86 -12.69
N PHE A 162 7.43 6.80 -11.88
CA PHE A 162 8.60 6.12 -11.35
C PHE A 162 9.51 5.56 -12.46
N LEU A 163 8.91 4.94 -13.47
CA LEU A 163 9.69 4.38 -14.58
C LEU A 163 10.30 5.47 -15.46
N SER A 164 9.52 6.47 -15.86
CA SER A 164 9.96 7.54 -16.77
C SER A 164 10.97 8.50 -16.14
N GLN A 165 10.75 8.89 -14.88
CA GLN A 165 11.53 9.95 -14.23
C GLN A 165 12.71 9.42 -13.41
N VAL A 166 12.64 8.17 -12.92
CA VAL A 166 13.67 7.61 -12.04
C VAL A 166 14.39 6.45 -12.70
N MET A 167 13.68 5.37 -13.04
CA MET A 167 14.32 4.12 -13.47
C MET A 167 14.98 4.22 -14.84
N ILE A 168 14.28 4.74 -15.86
CA ILE A 168 14.82 4.85 -17.21
C ILE A 168 16.07 5.75 -17.24
N PRO A 169 16.06 6.97 -16.65
CA PRO A 169 17.27 7.79 -16.57
C PRO A 169 18.42 7.11 -15.80
N ALA A 170 18.12 6.39 -14.71
CA ALA A 170 19.12 5.62 -13.97
C ALA A 170 19.73 4.50 -14.83
N LEU A 171 18.90 3.75 -15.56
CA LEU A 171 19.36 2.71 -16.49
C LEU A 171 20.18 3.31 -17.64
N LYS A 172 19.75 4.43 -18.23
CA LYS A 172 20.47 5.12 -19.32
C LYS A 172 21.79 5.75 -18.86
N SER A 173 21.95 6.04 -17.56
CA SER A 173 23.22 6.56 -17.01
C SER A 173 24.16 5.46 -16.50
N GLN A 174 23.68 4.21 -16.44
CA GLN A 174 24.44 3.07 -15.95
C GLN A 174 25.67 2.81 -16.82
N GLN A 175 26.84 2.82 -16.18
CA GLN A 175 28.12 2.55 -16.84
C GLN A 175 28.48 1.07 -16.81
N ASN A 176 28.02 0.34 -15.78
CA ASN A 176 28.36 -1.06 -15.59
C ASN A 176 27.15 -1.95 -15.85
N TRP A 177 27.21 -2.70 -16.95
CA TRP A 177 26.21 -3.70 -17.35
C TRP A 177 26.68 -5.13 -17.09
N GLY A 178 27.58 -5.31 -16.12
CA GLY A 178 28.10 -6.60 -15.70
C GLY A 178 28.92 -7.28 -16.79
N ALA A 179 28.42 -8.40 -17.31
CA ALA A 179 29.11 -9.17 -18.34
C ALA A 179 29.18 -8.45 -19.69
N VAL A 180 28.28 -7.50 -19.95
CA VAL A 180 28.20 -6.76 -21.22
C VAL A 180 29.10 -5.53 -21.16
N LYS A 181 30.36 -5.69 -21.58
CA LYS A 181 31.38 -4.63 -21.51
C LYS A 181 31.14 -3.44 -22.43
N GLU A 182 30.40 -3.65 -23.52
CA GLU A 182 30.04 -2.61 -24.47
C GLU A 182 28.96 -1.65 -23.94
N GLY A 183 28.29 -2.00 -22.83
CA GLY A 183 27.26 -1.19 -22.20
C GLY A 183 26.21 -0.72 -23.19
N LEU A 184 25.91 0.58 -23.19
CA LEU A 184 24.92 1.18 -24.09
C LEU A 184 25.23 1.00 -25.59
N LYS A 185 26.45 0.65 -25.99
CA LYS A 185 26.74 0.40 -27.42
C LYS A 185 26.26 -0.98 -27.87
N ASN A 186 25.95 -1.87 -26.94
CA ASN A 186 25.47 -3.20 -27.23
C ASN A 186 24.00 -3.16 -27.67
N SER A 187 23.69 -3.83 -28.79
CA SER A 187 22.32 -3.85 -29.34
C SER A 187 21.30 -4.44 -28.37
N GLN A 188 21.67 -5.47 -27.59
CA GLN A 188 20.73 -6.11 -26.65
C GLN A 188 20.34 -5.15 -25.51
N ILE A 189 21.27 -4.30 -25.07
CA ILE A 189 20.99 -3.27 -24.06
C ILE A 189 20.09 -2.19 -24.64
N GLN A 190 20.33 -1.78 -25.88
CA GLN A 190 19.46 -0.82 -26.58
C GLN A 190 18.04 -1.38 -26.78
N ASP A 191 17.91 -2.63 -27.21
CA ASP A 191 16.62 -3.31 -27.39
C ASP A 191 15.86 -3.44 -26.05
N PHE A 192 16.59 -3.74 -24.97
CA PHE A 192 16.01 -3.77 -23.62
C PHE A 192 15.49 -2.39 -23.19
N LEU A 193 16.31 -1.34 -23.32
CA LEU A 193 15.90 0.02 -22.97
C LEU A 193 14.71 0.48 -23.81
N TYR A 194 14.71 0.17 -25.10
CA TYR A 194 13.60 0.44 -26.00
C TYR A 194 12.33 -0.30 -25.57
N SER A 195 12.44 -1.56 -25.15
CA SER A 195 11.31 -2.33 -24.61
C SER A 195 10.74 -1.70 -23.33
N VAL A 196 11.60 -1.15 -22.47
CA VAL A 196 11.18 -0.43 -21.26
C VAL A 196 10.49 0.90 -21.63
N ASP A 197 11.01 1.66 -22.60
CA ASP A 197 10.38 2.87 -23.10
C ASP A 197 8.97 2.56 -23.68
N ILE A 198 8.85 1.54 -24.55
CA ILE A 198 7.54 1.10 -25.09
C ILE A 198 6.58 0.68 -23.97
N PHE A 199 7.07 0.00 -22.94
CA PHE A 199 6.24 -0.42 -21.80
C PHE A 199 5.63 0.80 -21.09
N VAL A 200 6.42 1.85 -20.88
CA VAL A 200 5.95 3.10 -20.28
C VAL A 200 4.94 3.81 -21.18
N ASP A 201 5.17 3.87 -22.49
CA ASP A 201 4.22 4.45 -23.45
C ASP A 201 2.88 3.70 -23.47
N THR A 202 2.95 2.36 -23.40
CA THR A 202 1.77 1.49 -23.34
C THR A 202 1.00 1.71 -22.03
N LEU A 203 1.71 1.89 -20.93
CA LEU A 203 1.12 2.19 -19.62
C LEU A 203 0.41 3.55 -19.63
N SER A 204 1.04 4.57 -20.20
CA SER A 204 0.47 5.92 -20.35
C SER A 204 -0.81 5.88 -21.21
N SER A 205 -0.77 5.17 -22.34
CA SER A 205 -1.94 4.98 -23.21
C SER A 205 -3.07 4.25 -22.49
N SER A 206 -2.74 3.19 -21.73
CA SER A 206 -3.72 2.43 -20.94
C SER A 206 -4.37 3.30 -19.85
N ARG A 207 -3.59 4.16 -19.19
CA ARG A 207 -4.10 5.12 -18.20
C ARG A 207 -5.10 6.08 -18.82
N GLN A 208 -4.75 6.71 -19.95
CA GLN A 208 -5.66 7.64 -20.66
C GLN A 208 -6.97 6.95 -21.07
N ASN A 209 -6.90 5.71 -21.55
CA ASN A 209 -8.09 4.93 -21.91
C ASN A 209 -9.00 4.65 -20.71
N ILE A 210 -8.41 4.38 -19.53
CA ILE A 210 -9.17 4.15 -18.29
C ILE A 210 -9.79 5.45 -17.77
N GLU A 211 -9.06 6.56 -17.81
CA GLU A 211 -9.56 7.88 -17.39
C GLU A 211 -10.72 8.37 -18.26
N ASN A 212 -10.70 8.06 -19.55
CA ASN A 212 -11.77 8.39 -20.51
C ASN A 212 -12.96 7.41 -20.47
N LYS A 213 -12.98 6.46 -19.52
CA LYS A 213 -14.06 5.47 -19.42
C LYS A 213 -15.35 6.11 -18.91
N ILE A 214 -16.38 6.12 -19.75
CA ILE A 214 -17.75 6.43 -19.33
C ILE A 214 -18.28 5.23 -18.54
N GLN A 215 -18.52 5.41 -17.24
CA GLN A 215 -19.26 4.43 -16.44
C GLN A 215 -20.75 4.70 -16.59
N LEU A 216 -21.46 3.80 -17.28
CA LEU A 216 -22.90 3.85 -17.36
C LEU A 216 -23.50 3.42 -16.01
N THR A 217 -24.29 4.28 -15.39
CA THR A 217 -25.01 3.95 -14.16
C THR A 217 -26.10 2.93 -14.44
N LYS A 218 -26.23 1.92 -13.59
CA LYS A 218 -27.39 1.02 -13.63
C LYS A 218 -28.63 1.85 -13.27
N VAL A 219 -29.49 2.09 -14.24
CA VAL A 219 -30.79 2.72 -14.01
C VAL A 219 -31.59 1.80 -13.11
N ASP A 220 -32.12 2.34 -12.01
CA ASP A 220 -33.05 1.60 -11.16
C ASP A 220 -34.41 1.58 -11.85
N ILE A 221 -34.57 0.60 -12.73
CA ILE A 221 -35.75 0.45 -13.59
C ILE A 221 -37.02 0.26 -12.74
N ASP A 222 -36.89 -0.26 -11.50
CA ASP A 222 -38.02 -0.52 -10.61
C ASP A 222 -38.78 0.76 -10.25
N ILE A 223 -38.08 1.90 -10.09
CA ILE A 223 -38.70 3.20 -9.79
C ILE A 223 -39.51 3.73 -10.99
N TYR A 224 -39.07 3.43 -12.21
CA TYR A 224 -39.73 3.87 -13.43
C TYR A 224 -40.89 2.94 -13.83
N LEU A 225 -40.73 1.62 -13.62
CA LEU A 225 -41.75 0.63 -13.92
C LEU A 225 -42.84 0.55 -12.86
N SER A 226 -42.55 0.86 -11.59
CA SER A 226 -43.54 0.82 -10.52
C SER A 226 -44.68 1.82 -10.73
N ASN A 227 -44.53 2.80 -11.62
CA ASN A 227 -45.54 3.81 -11.92
C ASN A 227 -46.37 3.50 -13.18
N LEU A 228 -46.04 2.44 -13.93
CA LEU A 228 -46.75 2.05 -15.16
C LEU A 228 -47.71 0.89 -14.86
N HIS A 229 -48.99 1.19 -14.69
CA HIS A 229 -50.01 0.19 -14.32
C HIS A 229 -50.95 -0.16 -15.47
N ASN A 230 -51.10 0.71 -16.47
CA ASN A 230 -51.98 0.49 -17.61
C ASN A 230 -51.35 0.99 -18.94
N PRO A 231 -51.85 0.52 -20.10
CA PRO A 231 -51.27 0.85 -21.41
C PRO A 231 -51.21 2.35 -21.75
N SER A 232 -52.06 3.17 -21.14
CA SER A 232 -52.10 4.63 -21.38
C SER A 232 -50.91 5.35 -20.75
N ASP A 233 -50.31 4.79 -19.69
CA ASP A 233 -49.22 5.40 -18.93
C ASP A 233 -47.90 5.47 -19.74
N TYR A 234 -47.80 4.68 -20.82
CA TYR A 234 -46.68 4.69 -21.75
C TYR A 234 -46.64 5.93 -22.66
N ILE A 235 -47.78 6.63 -22.83
CA ILE A 235 -47.87 7.76 -23.76
C ILE A 235 -47.34 9.06 -23.12
N THR A 236 -47.27 9.13 -21.79
CA THR A 236 -46.90 10.35 -21.03
C THR A 236 -45.43 10.38 -20.59
N THR A 237 -44.68 9.28 -20.75
CA THR A 237 -43.30 9.13 -20.26
C THR A 237 -42.21 9.23 -21.35
N GLY A 238 -42.57 9.69 -22.56
CA GLY A 238 -41.65 9.96 -23.67
C GLY A 238 -41.03 11.35 -23.65
#